data_AF-A0AA38F571-F1
#
_entry.id   AF-A0AA38F571-F1
#
_cell.length_a   1.000
_cell.length_b   1.000
_cell.length_c   1.000
_cell.angle_alpha   90.00
_cell.angle_beta   90.00
_cell.angle_gamma   90.00
#
_symmetry.space_group_name_H-M   'P 1'
#
loop_
_entity.id
_entity.type
_entity.pdbx_description
1 polymer ?
#
loop_
_entity_poly.entity_id
_entity_poly.type
_entity_poly.pdbx_seq_one_letter_code
_entity_poly.pdbx_strand_id
1 'polypeptide(L)'
;MGWDEKLFNESFEWVEKKNAFKPDKISRWNSTVRDGLLEAGALPYNGYTLEHLEGTKISDSTFDNNGKRHTTADILNNIVVLLNATVSKILFESSSGKLKANGAEFLSVDGLSYK
;
A
#
# COMPACT_ATOMS: atom_id res chain seq x y z
N MET A 1 -14.31 -9.22 -15.39
CA MET A 1 -13.62 -8.03 -14.86
C MET A 1 -12.60 -7.61 -15.91
N GLY A 2 -12.54 -6.34 -16.30
CA GLY A 2 -11.65 -5.85 -17.38
C GLY A 2 -10.21 -5.58 -16.94
N TRP A 3 -9.74 -6.27 -15.90
CA TRP A 3 -8.39 -6.14 -15.37
C TRP A 3 -7.47 -7.15 -16.05
N ASP A 4 -6.23 -6.74 -16.30
CA ASP A 4 -5.16 -7.66 -16.66
C ASP A 4 -4.72 -8.40 -15.39
N GLU A 5 -5.19 -9.64 -15.23
CA GLU A 5 -4.90 -10.48 -14.06
C GLU A 5 -3.40 -10.74 -13.89
N LYS A 6 -2.66 -10.82 -14.99
CA LYS A 6 -1.21 -11.02 -14.94
C LYS A 6 -0.54 -9.77 -14.38
N LEU A 7 -0.86 -8.59 -14.91
CA LEU A 7 -0.32 -7.33 -14.41
C LEU A 7 -0.70 -7.09 -12.94
N PHE A 8 -1.90 -7.48 -12.54
CA PHE A 8 -2.35 -7.41 -11.14
C PHE A 8 -1.42 -8.22 -10.23
N ASN A 9 -1.20 -9.51 -10.53
CA ASN A 9 -0.34 -10.36 -9.71
C ASN A 9 1.11 -9.88 -9.70
N GLU A 10 1.67 -9.50 -10.86
CA GLU A 10 3.03 -8.95 -10.96
C GLU A 10 3.21 -7.67 -10.13
N SER A 11 2.16 -6.83 -10.05
CA SER A 11 2.17 -5.61 -9.23
C SER A 11 2.22 -5.93 -7.73
N PHE A 12 1.46 -6.94 -7.28
CA PHE A 12 1.52 -7.40 -5.88
C PHE A 12 2.89 -7.97 -5.53
N GLU A 13 3.41 -8.89 -6.33
CA GLU A 13 4.73 -9.50 -6.12
C GLU A 13 5.84 -8.44 -6.04
N TRP A 14 5.76 -7.40 -6.90
CA TRP A 14 6.74 -6.32 -6.89
C TRP A 14 6.71 -5.48 -5.61
N VAL A 15 5.52 -5.18 -5.07
CA VAL A 15 5.36 -4.43 -3.81
C VAL A 15 5.77 -5.29 -2.62
N GLU A 16 5.31 -6.54 -2.57
CA GLU A 16 5.55 -7.48 -1.48
C GLU A 16 7.04 -7.73 -1.29
N LYS A 17 7.79 -7.91 -2.38
CA LYS A 17 9.26 -8.07 -2.34
C LYS A 17 10.00 -6.92 -1.64
N LYS A 18 9.41 -5.72 -1.61
CA LYS A 18 10.04 -4.52 -1.03
C LYS A 18 9.55 -4.21 0.38
N ASN A 19 8.25 -4.40 0.63
CA ASN A 19 7.58 -3.84 1.80
C ASN A 19 6.74 -4.85 2.59
N ALA A 20 6.68 -6.12 2.21
CA ALA A 20 5.99 -7.16 2.96
C ALA A 20 7.02 -8.14 3.55
N PHE A 21 6.94 -8.36 4.86
CA PHE A 21 7.88 -9.17 5.60
C PHE A 21 7.16 -10.24 6.39
N LYS A 22 7.56 -11.49 6.12
CA LYS A 22 7.12 -12.64 6.89
C LYS A 22 7.71 -12.58 8.29
N PRO A 23 6.87 -12.61 9.35
CA PRO A 23 7.38 -12.62 10.71
C PRO A 23 8.13 -13.92 11.01
N ASP A 24 9.40 -13.84 11.42
CA ASP A 24 10.18 -15.00 11.87
C ASP A 24 9.64 -15.59 13.17
N LYS A 25 9.00 -14.74 14.00
CA LYS A 25 8.41 -15.09 15.28
C LYS A 25 7.03 -14.48 15.40
N ILE A 26 6.07 -15.29 15.84
CA ILE A 26 4.74 -14.82 16.19
C ILE A 26 4.71 -14.48 17.68
N SER A 27 4.28 -13.26 18.00
CA SER A 27 4.15 -12.82 19.38
C SER A 27 3.17 -13.71 20.14
N ARG A 28 3.34 -13.83 21.46
CA ARG A 28 2.42 -14.60 22.30
C ARG A 28 0.97 -14.12 22.12
N TRP A 29 0.77 -12.81 22.06
CA TRP A 29 -0.55 -12.21 21.83
C TRP A 29 -1.16 -12.63 20.49
N ASN A 30 -0.41 -12.55 19.38
CA ASN A 30 -0.91 -12.94 18.07
C ASN A 30 -1.26 -14.43 18.00
N SER A 31 -0.47 -15.29 18.66
CA SER A 31 -0.80 -16.72 18.78
C SER A 31 -2.09 -16.96 19.57
N THR A 32 -2.28 -16.27 20.71
CA THR A 32 -3.52 -16.37 21.49
C THR A 32 -4.73 -15.87 20.71
N VAL A 33 -4.61 -14.77 19.98
CA VAL A 33 -5.69 -14.27 19.11
C VAL A 33 -6.02 -15.28 18.01
N ARG A 34 -5.00 -15.87 17.34
CA ARG A 34 -5.20 -16.94 16.37
C ARG A 34 -5.99 -18.10 16.98
N ASP A 35 -5.58 -18.58 18.14
CA ASP A 35 -6.20 -19.74 18.78
C ASP A 35 -7.64 -19.44 19.21
N GLY A 36 -7.91 -18.24 19.74
CA GLY A 36 -9.25 -17.79 20.09
C GLY A 36 -10.17 -17.62 18.87
N LEU A 37 -9.65 -17.15 17.72
CA LEU A 37 -10.41 -17.08 16.48
C LEU A 37 -10.82 -18.47 15.99
N LEU A 38 -9.92 -19.46 16.08
CA LEU A 38 -10.22 -20.84 15.73
C LEU A 38 -11.27 -21.44 16.67
N GLU A 39 -11.17 -21.19 17.98
CA GLU A 39 -12.16 -21.63 18.97
C GLU A 39 -13.55 -21.01 18.73
N ALA A 40 -13.59 -19.75 18.29
CA ALA A 40 -14.82 -19.05 17.94
C ALA A 40 -15.42 -19.47 16.58
N GLY A 41 -14.79 -20.39 15.86
CA GLY A 41 -15.30 -20.94 14.59
C GLY A 41 -14.84 -20.19 13.33
N ALA A 42 -13.85 -19.29 13.40
CA ALA A 42 -13.25 -18.65 12.24
C ALA A 42 -12.29 -19.61 11.51
N LEU A 43 -12.87 -20.65 10.90
CA LEU A 43 -12.17 -21.76 10.26
C LEU A 43 -12.14 -21.59 8.73
N PRO A 44 -11.21 -22.24 8.02
CA PRO A 44 -10.10 -23.06 8.54
C PRO A 44 -8.91 -22.21 9.01
N TYR A 45 -7.91 -22.85 9.61
CA TYR A 45 -6.59 -22.23 9.76
C TYR A 45 -5.81 -22.37 8.44
N ASN A 46 -5.64 -21.25 7.72
CA ASN A 46 -4.96 -21.20 6.43
C ASN A 46 -3.42 -21.13 6.55
N GLY A 47 -2.87 -21.22 7.77
CA GLY A 47 -1.44 -21.09 7.98
C GLY A 47 -0.93 -19.68 7.64
N TYR A 48 0.23 -19.63 6.98
CA TYR A 48 0.80 -18.39 6.45
C TYR A 48 0.36 -18.19 5.00
N THR A 49 -0.30 -17.07 4.69
CA THR A 49 -0.65 -16.68 3.32
C THR A 49 -0.90 -15.17 3.22
N LEU A 50 -0.65 -14.63 2.02
CA LEU A 50 -0.98 -13.24 1.67
C LEU A 50 -2.37 -13.14 1.03
N GLU A 51 -2.90 -14.26 0.54
CA GLU A 51 -4.21 -14.31 -0.09
C GLU A 51 -5.33 -13.96 0.90
N HIS A 52 -6.34 -13.25 0.41
CA HIS A 52 -7.55 -12.97 1.17
C HIS A 52 -8.52 -14.16 1.09
N LEU A 53 -8.36 -15.10 2.03
CA LEU A 53 -9.18 -16.30 2.17
C LEU A 53 -10.05 -16.21 3.43
N GLU A 54 -11.21 -16.86 3.40
CA GLU A 54 -12.05 -17.07 4.59
C GLU A 54 -11.31 -17.92 5.63
N GLY A 55 -11.53 -17.62 6.92
CA GLY A 55 -10.90 -18.31 8.04
C GLY A 55 -9.79 -17.50 8.71
N THR A 56 -8.92 -18.20 9.46
CA THR A 56 -7.85 -17.59 10.24
C THR A 56 -6.50 -17.79 9.54
N LYS A 57 -5.66 -16.74 9.49
CA LYS A 57 -4.31 -16.82 8.89
C LYS A 57 -3.29 -15.98 9.64
N ILE A 58 -2.03 -16.26 9.38
CA ILE A 58 -0.90 -15.37 9.60
C ILE A 58 -0.49 -14.78 8.25
N SER A 59 -0.18 -13.49 8.21
CA SER A 59 0.20 -12.78 6.98
C SER A 59 1.45 -11.94 7.21
N ASP A 60 1.90 -11.27 6.16
CA ASP A 60 3.03 -10.35 6.24
C ASP A 60 2.71 -9.08 7.01
N SER A 61 3.78 -8.42 7.43
CA SER A 61 3.76 -7.10 8.03
C SER A 61 4.61 -6.15 7.21
N THR A 62 4.28 -4.85 7.25
CA THR A 62 5.20 -3.81 6.76
C THR A 62 6.30 -3.49 7.77
N PHE A 63 6.35 -4.21 8.90
CA PHE A 63 7.48 -4.19 9.82
C PHE A 63 8.37 -5.38 9.54
N ASP A 64 9.67 -5.13 9.41
CA ASP A 64 10.67 -6.19 9.29
C ASP A 64 10.86 -6.95 10.62
N ASN A 65 11.66 -8.02 10.59
CA ASN A 65 11.95 -8.83 11.78
C ASN A 65 12.81 -8.11 12.84
N ASN A 66 13.33 -6.91 12.52
CA ASN A 66 14.03 -6.03 13.45
C ASN A 66 13.10 -4.98 14.07
N GLY A 67 11.82 -4.97 13.69
CA GLY A 67 10.82 -4.01 14.16
C GLY A 67 10.87 -2.66 13.44
N LYS A 68 11.60 -2.53 12.34
CA LYS A 68 11.61 -1.32 11.51
C LYS A 68 10.39 -1.31 10.61
N ARG A 69 9.63 -0.21 10.63
CA ARG A 69 8.55 0.02 9.66
C ARG A 69 9.14 0.40 8.30
N HIS A 70 8.72 -0.31 7.27
CA HIS A 70 8.91 0.04 5.87
C HIS A 70 7.65 0.69 5.32
N THR A 71 7.81 1.68 4.46
CA THR A 71 6.69 2.45 3.88
C THR A 71 6.87 2.63 2.39
N THR A 72 5.86 3.16 1.70
CA THR A 72 5.96 3.47 0.27
C THR A 72 7.12 4.43 -0.03
N ALA A 73 7.56 5.26 0.92
CA ALA A 73 8.71 6.14 0.76
C ALA A 73 10.00 5.36 0.42
N ASP A 74 10.15 4.13 0.91
CA ASP A 74 11.33 3.28 0.65
C ASP A 74 11.38 2.78 -0.80
N ILE A 75 10.26 2.84 -1.53
CA ILE A 75 10.14 2.37 -2.91
C ILE A 75 10.43 3.49 -3.91
N LEU A 76 10.31 4.75 -3.50
CA LEU A 76 10.51 5.91 -4.38
C LEU A 76 11.98 5.99 -4.80
N ASN A 77 12.23 5.87 -6.11
CA ASN A 77 13.57 5.95 -6.67
C ASN A 77 13.53 6.67 -8.03
N ASN A 78 14.56 7.45 -8.33
CA ASN A 78 14.72 8.19 -9.60
C ASN A 78 13.54 9.13 -9.94
N ILE A 79 12.94 9.77 -8.94
CA ILE A 79 11.86 10.75 -9.10
C ILE A 79 12.13 12.03 -8.29
N VAL A 80 11.48 13.13 -8.67
CA VAL A 80 11.46 14.36 -7.88
C VAL A 80 10.28 14.32 -6.92
N VAL A 81 10.54 14.52 -5.64
CA VAL A 81 9.51 14.57 -4.59
C VAL A 81 9.47 15.98 -4.01
N LEU A 82 8.34 16.67 -4.18
CA LEU A 82 8.08 17.96 -3.54
C LEU A 82 7.36 17.72 -2.21
N LEU A 83 8.05 17.99 -1.11
CA LEU A 83 7.48 17.88 0.23
C LEU A 83 6.77 19.19 0.62
N ASN A 84 5.74 19.07 1.45
CA ASN A 84 4.93 20.18 1.92
C ASN A 84 4.31 21.03 0.79
N ALA A 85 3.99 20.39 -0.34
CA ALA A 85 3.34 20.98 -1.50
C ALA A 85 1.91 20.43 -1.60
N THR A 86 0.93 21.20 -1.13
CA THR A 86 -0.48 20.78 -1.19
C THR A 86 -1.05 21.10 -2.56
N VAL A 87 -1.47 20.09 -3.31
CA VAL A 87 -2.18 20.29 -4.60
C VAL A 87 -3.49 21.01 -4.33
N SER A 88 -3.67 22.20 -4.90
CA SER A 88 -4.85 23.04 -4.69
C SER A 88 -5.82 22.99 -5.87
N LYS A 89 -5.32 22.86 -7.10
CA LYS A 89 -6.13 22.80 -8.33
C LYS A 89 -5.50 21.89 -9.36
N ILE A 90 -6.36 21.30 -10.20
CA ILE A 90 -5.95 20.67 -11.46
C ILE A 90 -6.19 21.70 -12.57
N LEU A 91 -5.18 21.92 -13.41
CA LEU A 91 -5.25 22.85 -14.54
C LEU A 91 -5.73 22.09 -15.77
N PHE A 92 -6.67 22.69 -16.50
CA PHE A 92 -7.24 22.12 -17.72
C PHE A 92 -7.06 23.07 -18.90
N GLU A 93 -6.78 22.49 -20.06
CA GLU A 93 -6.87 23.17 -21.35
C GLU A 93 -8.02 22.58 -22.17
N SER A 94 -8.65 23.42 -22.99
CA SER A 94 -9.63 22.99 -23.97
C SER A 94 -9.05 23.20 -25.35
N SER A 95 -8.65 22.11 -26.01
CA SER A 95 -8.27 22.10 -27.42
C SER A 95 -9.31 21.31 -28.22
N SER A 96 -9.85 21.93 -29.27
CA SER A 96 -10.81 21.31 -30.18
C SER A 96 -12.02 20.66 -29.49
N GLY A 97 -12.54 21.29 -28.43
CA GLY A 97 -13.71 20.82 -27.67
C GLY A 97 -13.45 19.66 -26.70
N LYS A 98 -12.19 19.25 -26.50
CA LYS A 98 -11.80 18.24 -25.50
C LYS A 98 -11.05 18.89 -24.35
N LEU A 99 -11.57 18.69 -23.14
CA LEU A 99 -10.90 19.06 -21.89
C LEU A 99 -9.76 18.07 -21.60
N LYS A 100 -8.56 18.59 -21.38
CA LYS A 100 -7.38 17.80 -21.02
C LYS A 100 -6.70 18.43 -19.80
N ALA A 101 -6.36 17.60 -18.81
CA ALA A 101 -5.52 18.06 -17.71
C ALA A 101 -4.10 18.32 -18.22
N ASN A 102 -3.55 19.50 -17.92
CA ASN A 102 -2.21 19.90 -18.37
C ASN A 102 -1.28 20.35 -17.25
N GLY A 103 -1.73 20.36 -16.00
CA GLY A 103 -0.89 20.68 -14.85
C GLY A 103 -1.65 20.65 -13.52
N ALA A 104 -0.97 21.07 -12.45
CA ALA A 104 -1.55 21.23 -11.14
C ALA A 104 -0.98 22.47 -10.47
N GLU A 105 -1.79 23.17 -9.68
CA GLU A 105 -1.33 24.26 -8.82
C GLU A 105 -1.04 23.70 -7.42
N PHE A 106 0.07 24.09 -6.81
CA PHE A 106 0.51 23.65 -5.48
C PHE A 106 0.68 24.83 -4.55
N LEU A 107 0.31 24.65 -3.28
CA LEU A 107 0.55 25.60 -2.20
C LEU A 107 1.70 25.12 -1.32
N SER A 108 2.66 26.00 -1.04
CA SER A 108 3.68 25.78 -0.01
C SER A 108 3.14 26.05 1.39
N VAL A 109 3.90 25.65 2.40
CA VAL A 109 3.61 25.94 3.82
C VAL A 109 3.48 27.44 4.08
N ASP A 110 4.24 28.26 3.34
CA ASP A 110 4.25 29.72 3.49
C ASP A 110 3.08 30.39 2.74
N GLY A 111 2.17 29.60 2.15
CA GLY A 111 1.02 30.10 1.40
C GLY A 111 1.35 30.56 -0.02
N LEU A 112 2.56 30.30 -0.51
CA LEU A 112 2.96 30.64 -1.88
C LEU A 112 2.41 29.61 -2.86
N SER A 113 1.95 30.08 -4.03
CA SER A 113 1.38 29.25 -5.09
C SER A 113 2.39 29.03 -6.23
N TYR A 114 2.48 27.78 -6.67
CA TYR A 114 3.32 27.32 -7.79
C TYR A 114 2.48 26.53 -8.79
N LYS A 115 2.83 26.57 -10.07
CA LYS A 115 2.18 25.83 -11.15
C LYS A 115 3.17 24.89 -11.83
#